data_AF-A0A1D1W7H0-F1
#
_entry.id   AF-A0A1D1W7H0-F1
#
_cell.length_a   1.000
_cell.length_b   1.000
_cell.length_c   1.000
_cell.angle_alpha   90.00
_cell.angle_beta   90.00
_cell.angle_gamma   90.00
#
_symmetry.space_group_name_H-M   'P 1'
#
loop_
_entity.id
_entity.type
_entity.pdbx_description
1 polymer ?
#
loop_
_entity_poly.entity_id
_entity_poly.type
_entity_poly.pdbx_seq_one_letter_code
_entity_poly.pdbx_strand_id
1 'polypeptide(L)'
;MMRINESPLMKKQDVVMVPGGANALSCVAPSADKPCVDAGDVRINLHTGLVALHSLFLREHNRIAKFLVDRSPAGPTDEMAFQVTRKIVSAMLQHMAFKELLPLILGKKIYNDPRNGLALKENGFANSYGSDVDATVMVEFAAAAFRLHTLSGNELPLLMDNGTETPFFLHFFNPNMWCANETFVRYVEASQANSRGFLLPSDAHSQGY
;
A
#
# COMPACT_ATOMS: atom_id res chain seq x y z
N MET A 1 8.67 -7.94 1.98
CA MET A 1 7.51 -8.49 1.27
C MET A 1 7.62 -9.99 1.35
N MET A 2 6.57 -10.65 1.86
CA MET A 2 6.59 -12.11 2.05
C MET A 2 6.53 -12.83 0.70
N ARG A 3 7.09 -14.03 0.65
CA ARG A 3 7.11 -14.90 -0.53
C ARG A 3 6.67 -16.29 -0.12
N ILE A 4 6.02 -17.01 -1.03
CA ILE A 4 5.66 -18.41 -0.83
C ILE A 4 6.43 -19.23 -1.88
N ASN A 5 7.44 -19.99 -1.44
CA ASN A 5 8.26 -20.89 -2.26
C ASN A 5 8.95 -20.22 -3.48
N GLU A 6 9.30 -21.04 -4.49
CA GLU A 6 9.83 -20.69 -5.82
C GLU A 6 8.78 -20.00 -6.73
N SER A 7 7.99 -19.07 -6.20
CA SER A 7 7.06 -18.26 -7.00
C SER A 7 7.17 -16.78 -6.69
N PRO A 8 7.03 -15.89 -7.69
CA PRO A 8 7.08 -14.45 -7.46
C PRO A 8 5.69 -13.94 -7.04
N LEU A 9 4.70 -14.85 -7.05
CA LEU A 9 3.32 -14.63 -6.68
C LEU A 9 3.06 -15.22 -5.28
N MET A 10 2.34 -14.49 -4.44
CA MET A 10 1.68 -15.12 -3.29
C MET A 10 0.38 -15.79 -3.75
N LYS A 11 0.18 -17.07 -3.38
CA LYS A 11 -0.95 -17.92 -3.83
C LYS A 11 -2.33 -17.36 -3.44
N LYS A 12 -3.29 -17.61 -4.35
CA LYS A 12 -4.74 -17.26 -4.41
C LYS A 12 -5.08 -15.77 -4.41
N GLN A 13 -5.60 -15.29 -5.55
CA GLN A 13 -6.20 -13.96 -5.70
C GLN A 13 -7.50 -13.77 -4.88
N ASP A 14 -8.10 -14.88 -4.44
CA ASP A 14 -9.38 -14.89 -3.73
C ASP A 14 -9.25 -14.70 -2.20
N VAL A 15 -8.03 -14.62 -1.66
CA VAL A 15 -7.83 -14.31 -0.24
C VAL A 15 -7.44 -12.84 -0.06
N VAL A 16 -8.01 -12.22 0.97
CA VAL A 16 -7.71 -10.84 1.39
C VAL A 16 -6.21 -10.67 1.65
N MET A 17 -5.61 -11.59 2.41
CA MET A 17 -4.20 -11.59 2.76
C MET A 17 -3.77 -13.02 3.11
N VAL A 18 -2.47 -13.27 3.23
CA VAL A 18 -1.97 -14.57 3.69
C VAL A 18 -2.38 -14.79 5.14
N PRO A 19 -2.90 -15.98 5.49
CA PRO A 19 -3.21 -16.33 6.88
C PRO A 19 -1.95 -16.27 7.73
N GLY A 20 -1.97 -15.41 8.75
CA GLY A 20 -1.05 -15.49 9.87
C GLY A 20 -1.58 -16.55 10.81
N GLY A 21 -0.84 -17.63 11.00
CA GLY A 21 -1.21 -18.69 11.94
C GLY A 21 -1.43 -18.17 13.37
N ALA A 22 -1.57 -19.09 14.33
CA ALA A 22 -1.89 -18.76 15.73
C ALA A 22 -0.94 -17.76 16.44
N ASN A 23 0.21 -17.42 15.83
CA ASN A 23 1.25 -16.55 16.38
C ASN A 23 1.33 -15.16 15.69
N ALA A 24 0.31 -14.75 14.91
CA ALA A 24 0.27 -13.39 14.38
C ALA A 24 0.19 -12.38 15.54
N LEU A 25 1.21 -11.53 15.68
CA LEU A 25 1.37 -10.64 16.83
C LEU A 25 0.12 -9.75 17.01
N SER A 26 -0.42 -9.71 18.22
CA SER A 26 -1.56 -8.87 18.64
C SER A 26 -2.93 -9.23 18.05
N CYS A 27 -3.10 -10.43 17.47
CA CYS A 27 -4.39 -10.90 16.96
C CYS A 27 -4.74 -12.28 17.51
N VAL A 28 -6.00 -12.48 17.90
CA VAL A 28 -6.54 -13.78 18.28
C VAL A 28 -7.62 -14.16 17.29
N ALA A 29 -7.37 -15.22 16.50
CA ALA A 29 -8.34 -15.72 15.54
C ALA A 29 -9.58 -16.24 16.31
N PRO A 30 -10.78 -15.72 16.04
CA PRO A 30 -12.00 -16.18 16.74
C PRO A 30 -12.38 -17.62 16.36
N SER A 31 -11.96 -18.08 15.18
CA SER A 31 -12.22 -19.42 14.66
C SER A 31 -11.26 -19.75 13.51
N ALA A 32 -11.16 -21.03 13.12
CA ALA A 32 -10.26 -21.48 12.06
C ALA A 32 -10.60 -20.90 10.67
N ASP A 33 -11.87 -20.58 10.43
CA ASP A 33 -12.39 -19.92 9.22
C ASP A 33 -12.16 -18.40 9.20
N LYS A 34 -11.71 -17.80 10.32
CA LYS A 34 -11.42 -16.37 10.45
C LYS A 34 -10.01 -16.14 10.99
N PRO A 35 -8.98 -16.50 10.21
CA PRO A 35 -7.60 -16.39 10.68
C PRO A 35 -7.17 -14.93 10.81
N CYS A 36 -6.18 -14.70 11.66
CA CYS A 36 -5.36 -13.50 11.58
C CYS A 36 -4.61 -13.46 10.24
N VAL A 37 -4.08 -12.30 9.89
CA VAL A 37 -3.32 -12.11 8.65
C VAL A 37 -1.85 -11.87 8.93
N ASP A 38 -1.00 -12.18 7.94
CA ASP A 38 0.44 -11.99 8.02
C ASP A 38 0.95 -11.02 6.95
N ALA A 39 2.02 -10.30 7.26
CA ALA A 39 2.68 -9.36 6.37
C ALA A 39 4.14 -9.12 6.79
N GLY A 40 4.85 -8.29 6.03
CA GLY A 40 6.20 -7.85 6.41
C GLY A 40 6.26 -6.92 7.64
N ASP A 41 5.11 -6.44 8.14
CA ASP A 41 5.01 -5.63 9.35
C ASP A 41 4.10 -6.32 10.38
N VAL A 42 4.59 -6.45 11.61
CA VAL A 42 3.90 -7.18 12.69
C VAL A 42 2.58 -6.54 13.12
N ARG A 43 2.35 -5.29 12.75
CA ARG A 43 1.13 -4.54 13.10
C ARG A 43 0.02 -4.71 12.07
N ILE A 44 0.17 -5.58 11.07
CA ILE A 44 -0.83 -5.80 10.03
C ILE A 44 -2.26 -5.95 10.58
N ASN A 45 -2.43 -6.65 11.71
CA ASN A 45 -3.71 -6.88 12.35
C ASN A 45 -4.23 -5.72 13.22
N LEU A 46 -3.58 -4.54 13.19
CA LEU A 46 -3.92 -3.42 14.07
C LEU A 46 -5.35 -2.92 13.86
N HIS A 47 -5.75 -2.68 12.60
CA HIS A 47 -7.14 -2.35 12.25
C HIS A 47 -7.42 -2.68 10.77
N THR A 48 -8.68 -2.85 10.39
CA THR A 48 -9.11 -3.23 9.03
C THR A 48 -8.52 -2.35 7.92
N GLY A 49 -8.46 -1.03 8.13
CA GLY A 49 -7.87 -0.11 7.14
C GLY A 49 -6.40 -0.41 6.82
N LEU A 50 -5.61 -0.90 7.79
CA LEU A 50 -4.22 -1.28 7.56
C LEU A 50 -4.13 -2.60 6.78
N VAL A 51 -4.97 -3.58 7.13
CA VAL A 51 -5.12 -4.82 6.36
C VAL A 51 -5.46 -4.50 4.89
N ALA A 52 -6.40 -3.58 4.64
CA ALA A 52 -6.77 -3.12 3.30
C ALA A 52 -5.60 -2.58 2.49
N LEU A 53 -4.81 -1.70 3.10
CA LEU A 53 -3.66 -1.10 2.42
C LEU A 53 -2.61 -2.16 2.05
N HIS A 54 -2.31 -3.08 2.96
CA HIS A 54 -1.37 -4.16 2.71
C HIS A 54 -1.87 -5.13 1.62
N SER A 55 -3.16 -5.49 1.65
CA SER A 55 -3.79 -6.32 0.63
C SER A 55 -3.74 -5.67 -0.76
N LEU A 56 -3.96 -4.36 -0.85
CA LEU A 56 -3.86 -3.61 -2.11
C LEU A 56 -2.46 -3.75 -2.72
N PHE A 57 -1.40 -3.48 -1.95
CA PHE A 57 -0.02 -3.57 -2.46
C PHE A 57 0.43 -5.00 -2.73
N LEU A 58 -0.11 -5.98 -1.99
CA LEU A 58 0.10 -7.38 -2.30
C LEU A 58 -0.50 -7.76 -3.66
N ARG A 59 -1.76 -7.36 -3.91
CA ARG A 59 -2.43 -7.60 -5.19
C ARG A 59 -1.70 -6.91 -6.34
N GLU A 60 -1.22 -5.68 -6.12
CA GLU A 60 -0.47 -4.94 -7.13
C GLU A 60 0.88 -5.60 -7.45
N HIS A 61 1.58 -6.10 -6.43
CA HIS A 61 2.79 -6.90 -6.64
C HIS A 61 2.49 -8.13 -7.50
N ASN A 62 1.45 -8.90 -7.16
CA ASN A 62 1.07 -10.09 -7.94
C ASN A 62 0.66 -9.72 -9.38
N ARG A 63 -0.04 -8.59 -9.59
CA ARG A 63 -0.44 -8.10 -10.91
C ARG A 63 0.77 -7.79 -11.79
N ILE A 64 1.75 -7.05 -11.25
CA ILE A 64 2.99 -6.68 -11.96
C ILE A 64 3.85 -7.93 -12.20
N ALA A 65 4.04 -8.78 -11.19
CA ALA A 65 4.82 -10.02 -11.34
C ALA A 65 4.23 -10.94 -12.42
N LYS A 66 2.89 -11.10 -12.44
CA LYS A 66 2.20 -11.84 -13.50
C LYS A 66 2.44 -11.22 -14.87
N PHE A 67 2.32 -9.90 -14.98
CA PHE A 67 2.61 -9.18 -16.24
C PHE A 67 4.05 -9.41 -16.73
N LEU A 68 5.03 -9.41 -15.84
CA LEU A 68 6.44 -9.65 -16.19
C LEU A 68 6.69 -11.10 -16.65
N VAL A 69 6.07 -12.07 -15.99
CA VAL A 69 6.19 -13.50 -16.34
C VAL A 69 5.51 -13.78 -17.69
N ASP A 70 4.30 -13.26 -17.91
CA ASP A 70 3.50 -13.53 -19.11
C ASP A 70 4.10 -12.92 -20.40
N ARG A 71 4.99 -11.93 -20.29
CA ARG A 71 5.52 -11.15 -21.44
C ARG A 71 6.80 -11.72 -22.05
N SER A 72 7.42 -12.74 -21.46
CA SER A 72 8.73 -13.25 -21.91
C SER A 72 8.66 -14.70 -22.42
N PRO A 73 9.06 -14.97 -23.68
CA PRO A 73 9.12 -16.33 -24.23
C PRO A 73 10.07 -17.29 -23.50
N ALA A 74 11.12 -16.76 -22.85
CA ALA A 74 12.06 -17.52 -22.02
C ALA A 74 11.94 -17.23 -20.52
N GLY A 75 11.11 -16.25 -20.12
CA GLY A 75 10.85 -15.85 -18.74
C GLY A 75 12.02 -15.12 -18.04
N PRO A 76 11.81 -14.04 -17.26
CA PRO A 76 12.69 -13.81 -16.11
C PRO A 76 12.58 -15.00 -15.15
N THR A 77 13.68 -15.36 -14.47
CA THR A 77 13.59 -16.32 -13.37
C THR A 77 12.63 -15.79 -12.32
N ASP A 78 12.05 -16.70 -11.54
CA ASP A 78 11.18 -16.37 -10.42
C ASP A 78 11.79 -15.29 -9.49
N GLU A 79 13.06 -15.47 -9.08
CA GLU A 79 13.79 -14.47 -8.28
C GLU A 79 13.87 -13.10 -8.97
N MET A 80 14.17 -13.09 -10.27
CA MET A 80 14.27 -11.85 -11.02
C MET A 80 12.90 -11.15 -11.11
N ALA A 81 11.82 -11.89 -11.38
CA ALA A 81 10.47 -11.35 -11.41
C ALA A 81 10.09 -10.75 -10.05
N PHE A 82 10.38 -11.44 -8.95
CA PHE A 82 10.13 -10.95 -7.59
C PHE A 82 10.89 -9.65 -7.29
N GLN A 83 12.21 -9.62 -7.54
CA GLN A 83 13.04 -8.44 -7.23
C GLN A 83 12.68 -7.23 -8.09
N VAL A 84 12.42 -7.43 -9.39
CA VAL A 84 11.99 -6.35 -10.29
C VAL A 84 10.63 -5.81 -9.85
N THR A 85 9.68 -6.69 -9.55
CA THR A 85 8.35 -6.29 -9.04
C THR A 85 8.46 -5.52 -7.73
N ARG A 86 9.25 -6.02 -6.78
CA ARG A 86 9.52 -5.34 -5.50
C ARG A 86 10.12 -3.95 -5.74
N LYS A 87 11.05 -3.81 -6.67
CA LYS A 87 11.66 -2.51 -7.04
C LYS A 87 10.62 -1.53 -7.58
N ILE A 88 9.70 -1.99 -8.44
CA ILE A 88 8.62 -1.17 -8.99
C ILE A 88 7.67 -0.70 -7.89
N VAL A 89 7.19 -1.61 -7.03
CA VAL A 89 6.28 -1.26 -5.92
C VAL A 89 6.93 -0.29 -4.94
N SER A 90 8.22 -0.48 -4.61
CA SER A 90 8.97 0.47 -3.79
C SER A 90 9.03 1.87 -4.43
N ALA A 91 9.24 1.95 -5.75
CA ALA A 91 9.24 3.22 -6.47
C ALA A 91 7.85 3.89 -6.46
N MET A 92 6.77 3.10 -6.58
CA MET A 92 5.40 3.62 -6.44
C MET A 92 5.16 4.21 -5.05
N LEU A 93 5.55 3.50 -3.99
CA LEU A 93 5.43 3.97 -2.61
C LEU A 93 6.24 5.26 -2.37
N GLN A 94 7.48 5.32 -2.87
CA GLN A 94 8.30 6.53 -2.80
C GLN A 94 7.67 7.69 -3.55
N HIS A 95 7.14 7.45 -4.76
CA HIS A 95 6.47 8.50 -5.53
C HIS A 95 5.23 9.02 -4.79
N MET A 96 4.37 8.15 -4.26
CA MET A 96 3.22 8.58 -3.46
C MET A 96 3.64 9.37 -2.22
N ALA A 97 4.69 8.92 -1.51
CA ALA A 97 5.18 9.63 -0.33
C ALA A 97 5.69 11.04 -0.71
N PHE A 98 6.61 11.16 -1.65
CA PHE A 98 7.25 12.43 -2.00
C PHE A 98 6.39 13.36 -2.84
N LYS A 99 5.57 12.83 -3.75
CA LYS A 99 4.73 13.64 -4.64
C LYS A 99 3.41 14.04 -4.00
N GLU A 100 2.76 13.11 -3.30
CA GLU A 100 1.37 13.31 -2.84
C GLU A 100 1.32 13.63 -1.34
N LEU A 101 2.03 12.87 -0.51
CA LEU A 101 1.90 12.98 0.95
C LEU A 101 2.70 14.15 1.54
N LEU A 102 3.98 14.28 1.19
CA LEU A 102 4.85 15.29 1.79
C LEU A 102 4.37 16.74 1.57
N PRO A 103 3.88 17.15 0.38
CA PRO A 103 3.36 18.50 0.19
C PRO A 103 2.13 18.81 1.06
N LEU A 104 1.32 17.79 1.35
CA LEU A 104 0.12 17.94 2.19
C LEU A 104 0.48 18.11 3.67
N ILE A 105 1.46 17.34 4.16
CA ILE A 105 1.85 17.39 5.58
C ILE A 105 2.78 18.59 5.87
N LEU A 106 3.74 18.86 5.00
CA LEU A 106 4.76 19.91 5.21
C LEU A 106 4.32 21.29 4.70
N GLY A 107 3.35 21.33 3.80
CA GLY A 107 2.93 22.53 3.08
C GLY A 107 3.90 22.91 1.95
N LYS A 108 3.35 23.65 0.97
CA LYS A 108 4.06 24.01 -0.27
C LYS A 108 5.37 24.76 -0.04
N LYS A 109 5.46 25.59 1.01
CA LYS A 109 6.65 26.41 1.30
C LYS A 109 7.87 25.53 1.64
N ILE A 110 7.69 24.54 2.53
CA ILE A 110 8.77 23.64 2.94
C ILE A 110 9.10 22.67 1.80
N TYR A 111 8.07 22.12 1.15
CA TYR A 111 8.24 21.16 0.07
C TYR A 111 9.02 21.75 -1.14
N ASN A 112 8.69 22.98 -1.54
CA ASN A 112 9.32 23.62 -2.70
C ASN A 112 10.64 24.34 -2.38
N ASP A 113 11.09 24.38 -1.11
CA ASP A 113 12.37 24.98 -0.76
C ASP A 113 13.51 24.09 -1.31
N PRO A 114 14.33 24.57 -2.26
CA PRO A 114 15.37 23.76 -2.89
C PRO A 114 16.40 23.22 -1.88
N ARG A 115 16.56 23.88 -0.72
CA ARG A 115 17.47 23.45 0.33
C ARG A 115 17.07 22.12 0.98
N ASN A 116 15.79 21.75 0.90
CA ASN A 116 15.27 20.51 1.47
C ASN A 116 15.36 19.33 0.50
N GLY A 117 15.54 19.57 -0.81
CA GLY A 117 15.69 18.51 -1.80
C GLY A 117 14.48 17.56 -1.95
N LEU A 118 13.27 17.99 -1.57
CA LEU A 118 12.07 17.15 -1.54
C LEU A 118 11.28 17.15 -2.85
N ALA A 119 11.30 18.26 -3.59
CA ALA A 119 10.52 18.42 -4.81
C ALA A 119 11.02 17.48 -5.92
N LEU A 120 10.10 16.67 -6.45
CA LEU A 120 10.41 15.76 -7.55
C LEU A 120 10.53 16.52 -8.87
N LYS A 121 11.42 16.04 -9.75
CA LYS A 121 11.49 16.50 -11.14
C LYS A 121 10.22 16.09 -11.88
N GLU A 122 9.75 16.93 -12.79
CA GLU A 122 8.62 16.60 -13.66
C GLU A 122 8.96 15.46 -14.64
N ASN A 123 10.22 15.41 -15.09
CA ASN A 123 10.71 14.42 -16.04
C ASN A 123 12.10 13.89 -15.66
N GLY A 124 12.36 12.64 -16.03
CA GLY A 124 13.65 11.97 -15.82
C GLY A 124 13.89 11.54 -14.36
N PHE A 125 15.17 11.40 -14.00
CA PHE A 125 15.57 10.90 -12.69
C PHE A 125 16.28 11.97 -11.85
N ALA A 126 16.10 11.90 -10.53
CA ALA A 126 16.92 12.65 -9.58
C ALA A 126 18.32 12.02 -9.51
N ASN A 127 19.36 12.86 -9.48
CA ASN A 127 20.75 12.44 -9.25
C ASN A 127 21.21 12.97 -7.89
N SER A 128 20.45 12.63 -6.85
CA SER A 128 20.56 13.18 -5.49
C SER A 128 21.03 12.14 -4.47
N TYR A 129 21.52 10.99 -4.92
CA TYR A 129 22.12 10.01 -4.03
C TYR A 129 23.44 10.55 -3.47
N GLY A 130 23.52 10.69 -2.15
CA GLY A 130 24.75 10.97 -1.41
C GLY A 130 25.13 9.77 -0.58
N SER A 131 26.34 9.24 -0.77
CA SER A 131 26.85 8.09 0.00
C SER A 131 27.18 8.42 1.45
N ASP A 132 27.27 9.71 1.76
CA ASP A 132 27.55 10.30 3.07
C ASP A 132 26.29 10.67 3.86
N VAL A 133 25.11 10.44 3.29
CA VAL A 133 23.82 10.72 3.95
C VAL A 133 23.46 9.58 4.90
N ASP A 134 23.20 9.93 6.16
CA ASP A 134 22.63 8.99 7.14
C ASP A 134 21.15 8.73 6.84
N ALA A 135 20.82 7.49 6.47
CA ALA A 135 19.46 7.06 6.15
C ALA A 135 18.71 6.44 7.34
N THR A 136 19.25 6.55 8.57
CA THR A 136 18.58 6.06 9.77
C THR A 136 17.35 6.90 10.12
N VAL A 137 16.36 6.25 10.73
CA VAL A 137 15.16 6.94 11.21
C VAL A 137 15.45 7.55 12.58
N MET A 138 15.24 8.86 12.70
CA MET A 138 15.37 9.56 13.99
C MET A 138 14.36 9.05 15.02
N VAL A 139 14.78 8.96 16.28
CA VAL A 139 13.92 8.47 17.38
C VAL A 139 12.71 9.37 17.57
N GLU A 140 12.89 10.69 17.48
CA GLU A 140 11.85 11.70 17.61
C GLU A 140 10.79 11.53 16.51
N PHE A 141 11.23 11.19 15.30
CA PHE A 141 10.33 10.93 14.18
C PHE A 141 9.47 9.68 14.43
N ALA A 142 10.11 8.56 14.82
CA ALA A 142 9.43 7.29 15.04
C ALA A 142 8.52 7.27 16.29
N ALA A 143 8.95 7.95 17.36
CA ALA A 143 8.25 7.94 18.64
C ALA A 143 7.13 8.99 18.71
N ALA A 144 7.31 10.16 18.10
CA ALA A 144 6.41 11.30 18.30
C ALA A 144 6.00 11.99 16.99
N ALA A 145 6.94 12.51 16.19
CA ALA A 145 6.61 13.49 15.15
C ALA A 145 5.69 12.92 14.05
N PHE A 146 5.85 11.64 13.68
CA PHE A 146 5.01 10.99 12.67
C PHE A 146 3.75 10.31 13.25
N ARG A 147 3.46 10.52 14.55
CA ARG A 147 2.22 10.07 15.19
C ARG A 147 1.09 11.05 14.89
N LEU A 148 0.68 11.09 13.63
CA LEU A 148 -0.40 11.95 13.12
C LEU A 148 -1.79 11.44 13.53
N HIS A 149 -1.95 10.94 14.76
CA HIS A 149 -3.20 10.36 15.28
C HIS A 149 -4.35 11.38 15.31
N THR A 150 -4.06 12.68 15.26
CA THR A 150 -5.08 13.73 15.12
C THR A 150 -5.81 13.70 13.77
N LEU A 151 -5.29 12.96 12.77
CA LEU A 151 -5.94 12.74 11.48
C LEU A 151 -6.91 11.54 11.51
N SER A 152 -6.96 10.78 12.61
CA SER A 152 -7.85 9.63 12.72
C SER A 152 -9.30 10.08 12.97
N GLY A 153 -10.21 9.63 12.11
CA GLY A 153 -11.64 9.79 12.32
C GLY A 153 -12.20 8.81 13.36
N ASN A 154 -13.44 9.04 13.77
CA ASN A 154 -14.16 8.14 14.69
C ASN A 154 -14.73 6.90 14.00
N GLU A 155 -14.81 6.92 12.68
CA GLU A 155 -15.43 5.89 11.83
C GLU A 155 -14.45 5.54 10.70
N LEU A 156 -14.44 4.27 10.31
CA LEU A 156 -13.81 3.84 9.08
C LEU A 156 -14.93 3.78 8.02
N PRO A 157 -14.77 4.38 6.83
CA PRO A 157 -15.83 4.44 5.81
C PRO A 157 -15.96 3.08 5.08
N LEU A 158 -16.17 2.01 5.84
CA LEU A 158 -16.53 0.68 5.37
C LEU A 158 -18.01 0.50 5.68
N LEU A 159 -18.82 0.54 4.63
CA LEU A 159 -20.25 0.24 4.72
C LEU A 159 -20.40 -1.26 4.90
N MET A 160 -21.04 -1.71 5.97
CA MET A 160 -21.51 -3.08 6.09
C MET A 160 -22.63 -3.35 5.06
N ASP A 161 -23.01 -4.61 4.84
CA ASP A 161 -24.04 -4.96 3.84
C ASP A 161 -25.41 -4.33 4.13
N ASN A 162 -25.65 -3.94 5.37
CA ASN A 162 -26.84 -3.21 5.81
C ASN A 162 -26.73 -1.68 5.61
N GLY A 163 -25.66 -1.20 4.97
CA GLY A 163 -25.41 0.22 4.70
C GLY A 163 -24.94 1.05 5.91
N THR A 164 -24.64 0.41 7.05
CA THR A 164 -24.16 1.11 8.25
C THR A 164 -22.65 1.16 8.30
N GLU A 165 -22.10 2.31 8.70
CA GLU A 165 -20.68 2.44 9.03
C GLU A 165 -20.43 1.88 10.43
N THR A 166 -19.20 1.40 10.65
CA THR A 166 -18.79 0.85 11.93
C THR A 166 -17.83 1.79 12.65
N PRO A 167 -18.02 2.03 13.97
CA PRO A 167 -17.09 2.82 14.75
C PRO A 167 -15.66 2.29 14.64
N PHE A 168 -14.69 3.19 14.44
CA PHE A 168 -13.30 2.83 14.16
C PHE A 168 -12.69 1.93 15.24
N PHE A 169 -13.07 2.13 16.51
CA PHE A 169 -12.57 1.32 17.63
C PHE A 169 -12.91 -0.18 17.51
N LEU A 170 -14.00 -0.55 16.82
CA LEU A 170 -14.39 -1.96 16.62
C LEU A 170 -13.50 -2.70 15.62
N HIS A 171 -12.76 -1.95 14.79
CA HIS A 171 -11.84 -2.52 13.81
C HIS A 171 -10.52 -2.98 14.40
N PHE A 172 -10.19 -2.55 15.63
CA PHE A 172 -8.90 -2.85 16.21
C PHE A 172 -8.78 -4.33 16.58
N PHE A 173 -7.73 -4.99 16.08
CA PHE A 173 -7.40 -6.39 16.39
C PHE A 173 -8.56 -7.39 16.21
N ASN A 174 -9.52 -7.09 15.34
CA ASN A 174 -10.76 -7.85 15.22
C ASN A 174 -10.90 -8.50 13.83
N PRO A 175 -10.55 -9.80 13.69
CA PRO A 175 -10.63 -10.53 12.43
C PRO A 175 -12.01 -10.56 11.80
N ASN A 176 -13.08 -10.45 12.59
CA ASN A 176 -14.43 -10.40 12.03
C ASN A 176 -14.61 -9.22 11.08
N MET A 177 -13.87 -8.13 11.27
CA MET A 177 -14.04 -6.89 10.49
C MET A 177 -13.38 -6.96 9.10
N TRP A 178 -12.50 -7.91 8.83
CA TRP A 178 -11.93 -8.14 7.49
C TRP A 178 -12.24 -9.53 6.92
N CYS A 179 -12.75 -10.44 7.73
CA CYS A 179 -13.30 -11.71 7.28
C CYS A 179 -14.81 -11.63 6.96
N ALA A 180 -15.55 -10.65 7.50
CA ALA A 180 -16.97 -10.47 7.20
C ALA A 180 -17.15 -9.88 5.80
N ASN A 181 -17.64 -10.74 4.89
CA ASN A 181 -18.12 -10.46 3.53
C ASN A 181 -17.15 -9.78 2.55
N GLU A 182 -17.40 -10.03 1.26
CA GLU A 182 -16.65 -9.49 0.11
C GLU A 182 -16.61 -7.95 0.03
N THR A 183 -17.22 -7.26 0.99
CA THR A 183 -17.28 -5.81 1.15
C THR A 183 -15.89 -5.16 1.17
N PHE A 184 -14.91 -5.83 1.78
CA PHE A 184 -13.50 -5.41 1.77
C PHE A 184 -12.87 -5.44 0.36
N VAL A 185 -13.16 -6.52 -0.40
CA VAL A 185 -12.74 -6.67 -1.80
C VAL A 185 -13.42 -5.60 -2.65
N ARG A 186 -14.71 -5.35 -2.42
CA ARG A 186 -15.48 -4.29 -3.08
C ARG A 186 -14.98 -2.88 -2.77
N TYR A 187 -14.49 -2.58 -1.56
CA TYR A 187 -13.90 -1.26 -1.27
C TYR A 187 -12.62 -1.02 -2.08
N VAL A 188 -11.73 -2.03 -2.11
CA VAL A 188 -10.51 -1.99 -2.91
C VAL A 188 -10.85 -1.92 -4.40
N GLU A 189 -11.80 -2.72 -4.89
CA GLU A 189 -12.25 -2.73 -6.29
C GLU A 189 -13.02 -1.45 -6.69
N ALA A 190 -13.84 -0.88 -5.81
CA ALA A 190 -14.56 0.38 -6.06
C ALA A 190 -13.60 1.57 -6.10
N SER A 191 -12.55 1.59 -5.27
CA SER A 191 -11.49 2.60 -5.37
C SER A 191 -10.72 2.48 -6.70
N GLN A 192 -10.53 1.26 -7.22
CA GLN A 192 -9.90 1.03 -8.52
C GLN A 192 -10.84 1.37 -9.69
N ALA A 193 -12.15 1.11 -9.57
CA ALA A 193 -13.15 1.50 -10.55
C ALA A 193 -13.25 3.03 -10.70
N ASN A 194 -13.12 3.77 -9.59
CA ASN A 194 -13.13 5.24 -9.60
C ASN A 194 -11.81 5.85 -10.12
N SER A 195 -10.70 5.10 -10.08
CA SER A 195 -9.42 5.51 -10.67
C SER A 195 -9.38 5.48 -12.21
N ARG A 196 -10.41 4.93 -12.88
CA ARG A 196 -10.61 5.12 -14.33
C ARG A 196 -10.96 6.57 -14.71
N GLY A 197 -11.22 7.44 -13.73
CA GLY A 197 -11.31 8.88 -13.91
C GLY A 197 -9.96 9.62 -13.82
N PHE A 198 -8.87 8.95 -13.45
CA PHE A 198 -7.52 9.53 -13.44
C PHE A 198 -6.82 9.27 -14.78
N LEU A 199 -7.41 9.83 -15.85
CA LEU A 199 -6.71 9.99 -17.11
C LEU A 199 -5.58 11.00 -16.88
N LEU A 200 -4.34 10.56 -17.11
CA LEU A 200 -3.24 11.49 -17.38
C LEU A 200 -3.69 12.42 -18.52
N PRO A 201 -3.43 13.74 -18.46
CA PRO A 201 -3.72 14.62 -19.58
C PRO A 201 -2.72 14.33 -20.70
N SER A 202 -3.03 13.35 -21.54
CA SER A 202 -2.44 13.20 -22.87
C SER A 202 -3.55 13.46 -23.87
N ASP A 203 -3.60 14.70 -24.36
CA ASP A 203 -4.00 15.13 -25.72
C ASP A 203 -4.66 16.51 -25.67
N ALA A 204 -3.85 17.52 -25.36
CA ALA A 204 -4.16 18.92 -25.64
C ALA A 204 -3.00 19.55 -26.41
N HIS A 205 -2.81 19.10 -27.66
CA HIS A 205 -2.06 19.85 -28.65
C HIS A 205 -2.88 19.98 -29.94
N SER A 206 -3.35 21.22 -30.15
CA SER A 206 -3.49 21.91 -31.42
C SER A 206 -4.25 21.22 -32.56
N GLN A 207 -5.56 21.50 -32.62
CA GLN A 207 -6.17 21.88 -33.91
C GLN A 207 -6.46 23.38 -33.84
N GLY A 208 -5.94 24.10 -34.83
CA GLY A 208 -6.00 25.56 -34.89
C GLY A 208 -7.40 26.08 -35.15
N TYR A 209 -7.63 27.31 -34.67
CA TYR A 209 -7.98 28.48 -35.47
C TYR A 209 -7.39 29.71 -34.76
#